data_AF-A0A0Q5VYG7-F1
#
_entry.id   AF-A0A0Q5VYG7-F1
#
_cell.length_a   1.000
_cell.length_b   1.000
_cell.length_c   1.000
_cell.angle_alpha   90.00
_cell.angle_beta   90.00
_cell.angle_gamma   90.00
#
_symmetry.space_group_name_H-M   'P 1'
#
loop_
_entity.id
_entity.type
_entity.pdbx_description
1 polymer ?
#
loop_
_entity_poly.entity_id
_entity_poly.type
_entity_poly.pdbx_seq_one_letter_code
_entity_poly.pdbx_strand_id
1 'polypeptide(L)'
;MLTLLHSYTHRLIRQLAVMAGIDRESLSEYLVPHHLGAFVYATPKGDFVLGGMQAVFETDMHMLLARQAEAESRCPLDPGCARAENACPACLHLGEPSCAYYNRFLRRDHLFGPAGFLSMDS
;
A
#
# COMPACT_ATOMS: atom_id res chain seq x y z
N MET A 1 -2.28 -10.65 -11.72
CA MET A 1 -2.79 -10.88 -10.35
C MET A 1 -1.81 -10.40 -9.29
N LEU A 2 -0.55 -10.84 -9.31
CA LEU A 2 0.50 -10.37 -8.38
C LEU A 2 0.58 -8.84 -8.30
N THR A 3 0.73 -8.15 -9.43
CA THR A 3 0.87 -6.68 -9.48
C THR A 3 -0.28 -5.94 -8.79
N LEU A 4 -1.52 -6.41 -8.96
CA LEU A 4 -2.70 -5.80 -8.35
C LEU A 4 -2.64 -5.95 -6.82
N LEU A 5 -2.51 -7.19 -6.34
CA LEU A 5 -2.49 -7.51 -4.92
C LEU A 5 -1.31 -6.82 -4.22
N HIS A 6 -0.12 -6.86 -4.84
CA HIS A 6 1.08 -6.21 -4.34
C HIS A 6 0.92 -4.69 -4.25
N SER A 7 0.41 -4.05 -5.31
CA SER A 7 0.14 -2.60 -5.30
C SER A 7 -0.90 -2.21 -4.26
N TYR A 8 -1.91 -3.06 -4.07
CA TYR A 8 -2.95 -2.85 -3.06
C TYR A 8 -2.38 -2.96 -1.64
N THR A 9 -1.57 -3.97 -1.37
CA THR A 9 -0.91 -4.17 -0.07
C THR A 9 0.06 -3.04 0.26
N HIS A 10 0.86 -2.59 -0.70
CA HIS A 10 1.75 -1.44 -0.53
C HIS A 10 0.99 -0.17 -0.14
N ARG A 11 -0.12 0.09 -0.81
CA ARG A 11 -1.02 1.19 -0.49
C ARG A 11 -1.59 1.06 0.92
N LEU A 12 -2.02 -0.15 1.29
CA LEU A 12 -2.56 -0.45 2.62
C LEU A 12 -1.52 -0.19 3.72
N ILE A 13 -0.28 -0.64 3.53
CA ILE A 13 0.82 -0.41 4.48
C ILE A 13 1.06 1.08 4.68
N ARG A 14 1.04 1.88 3.62
CA ARG A 14 1.25 3.33 3.71
C ARG A 14 0.13 4.02 4.49
N GLN A 15 -1.12 3.66 4.23
CA GLN A 15 -2.27 4.21 4.98
C GLN A 15 -2.28 3.76 6.44
N LEU A 16 -2.00 2.48 6.69
CA LEU A 16 -1.89 1.93 8.03
C LEU A 16 -0.77 2.59 8.83
N ALA A 17 0.40 2.80 8.23
CA ALA A 17 1.53 3.45 8.89
C ALA A 17 1.18 4.87 9.36
N VAL A 18 0.50 5.65 8.50
CA VAL A 18 0.04 7.00 8.83
C VAL A 18 -0.99 6.97 9.97
N MET A 19 -1.96 6.06 9.92
CA MET A 19 -3.02 5.96 10.93
C MET A 19 -2.51 5.45 12.28
N ALA A 20 -1.63 4.46 12.27
CA ALA A 20 -1.06 3.87 13.48
C ALA A 20 0.08 4.70 14.09
N GLY A 21 0.54 5.77 13.41
CA GLY A 21 1.66 6.60 13.87
C GLY A 21 2.98 5.85 13.90
N ILE A 22 3.16 4.88 13.01
CA ILE A 22 4.35 4.01 12.94
C ILE A 22 5.15 4.32 11.68
N ASP A 23 6.45 4.07 11.74
CA ASP A 23 7.29 4.17 10.54
C ASP A 23 6.85 3.10 9.53
N ARG A 24 6.69 3.48 8.26
CA ARG A 24 6.34 2.52 7.20
C ARG A 24 7.41 1.43 7.06
N GLU A 25 8.66 1.74 7.40
CA GLU A 25 9.80 0.80 7.38
C GLU A 25 9.84 -0.15 8.60
N SER A 26 8.83 -0.06 9.45
CA SER A 26 8.56 -1.04 10.50
C SER A 26 7.48 -2.06 10.10
N LEU A 27 6.79 -1.85 8.99
CA LEU A 27 5.78 -2.77 8.46
C LEU A 27 6.30 -3.53 7.25
N SER A 28 6.05 -4.83 7.22
CA SER A 28 6.39 -5.69 6.08
C SER A 28 5.15 -6.38 5.54
N GLU A 29 5.23 -6.82 4.29
CA GLU A 29 4.20 -7.64 3.65
C GLU A 29 4.64 -9.08 3.40
N TYR A 30 3.66 -9.99 3.44
CA TYR A 30 3.78 -11.34 2.91
C TYR A 30 2.58 -11.63 2.02
N LEU A 31 2.82 -11.75 0.71
CA LEU A 31 1.77 -11.97 -0.28
C LEU A 31 1.45 -13.47 -0.42
N VAL A 32 0.16 -13.80 -0.49
CA VAL A 32 -0.36 -15.14 -0.86
C VAL A 32 -1.24 -15.05 -2.12
N PRO A 33 -0.64 -14.85 -3.31
CA PRO A 33 -1.39 -14.55 -4.54
C PRO A 33 -2.43 -15.61 -4.91
N HIS A 34 -2.13 -16.89 -4.67
CA HIS A 34 -3.08 -17.99 -4.93
C HIS A 34 -4.36 -17.92 -4.09
N HIS A 35 -4.35 -17.13 -3.01
CA HIS A 35 -5.50 -16.92 -2.13
C HIS A 35 -6.02 -15.49 -2.19
N LEU A 36 -5.53 -14.66 -3.13
CA LEU A 36 -5.89 -13.26 -3.27
C LEU A 36 -5.72 -12.44 -1.98
N GLY A 37 -4.77 -12.86 -1.13
CA GLY A 37 -4.59 -12.30 0.21
C GLY A 37 -3.16 -11.85 0.46
N ALA A 38 -3.00 -11.03 1.49
CA ALA A 38 -1.70 -10.64 1.99
C ALA A 38 -1.76 -10.52 3.51
N PHE A 39 -0.60 -10.68 4.15
CA PHE A 39 -0.41 -10.39 5.56
C PHE A 39 0.44 -9.13 5.67
N VAL A 40 0.02 -8.22 6.54
CA VAL A 40 0.80 -7.04 6.94
C VAL A 40 1.19 -7.25 8.40
N TYR A 41 2.48 -7.17 8.69
CA TYR A 41 3.00 -7.44 10.02
C TYR A 41 4.08 -6.45 10.42
N ALA A 42 4.20 -6.21 11.72
CA ALA A 42 5.29 -5.43 12.27
C ALA A 42 6.59 -6.26 12.23
N THR A 43 7.63 -5.68 11.66
CA THR A 43 9.01 -6.20 11.77
C THR A 43 9.51 -5.89 13.18
N PRO A 44 10.28 -6.75 13.86
CA PRO A 44 10.63 -6.54 15.26
C PRO A 44 11.56 -5.32 15.43
N LYS A 45 10.97 -4.14 15.62
CA LYS A 45 11.63 -2.88 15.95
C LYS A 45 10.95 -2.22 17.18
N GLY A 46 10.53 -3.04 18.15
CA GLY A 46 9.97 -2.61 19.44
C GLY A 46 8.46 -2.80 19.60
N ASP A 47 8.00 -2.87 20.84
CA ASP A 47 6.61 -3.22 21.22
C ASP A 47 5.57 -2.17 20.80
N PHE A 48 5.98 -0.92 20.61
CA PHE A 48 5.08 0.20 20.26
C PHE A 48 4.37 -0.01 18.92
N VAL A 49 5.01 -0.71 17.97
CA VAL A 49 4.45 -0.89 16.61
C VAL A 49 3.17 -1.71 16.63
N LEU A 50 3.10 -2.73 17.50
CA LEU A 50 1.93 -3.61 17.60
C LEU A 50 0.73 -2.89 18.23
N GLY A 51 0.96 -2.06 19.25
CA GLY A 51 -0.11 -1.29 19.90
C GLY A 51 -0.80 -0.32 18.95
N GLY A 52 -0.04 0.37 18.10
CA GLY A 52 -0.60 1.27 17.08
C GLY A 52 -1.44 0.54 16.03
N MET A 53 -0.95 -0.60 15.53
CA MET A 53 -1.71 -1.43 14.58
C MET A 53 -2.99 -1.98 15.21
N GLN A 54 -2.92 -2.45 16.45
CA GLN A 54 -4.08 -2.99 17.17
C GLN A 54 -5.14 -1.91 17.37
N ALA A 55 -4.77 -0.69 17.76
CA ALA A 55 -5.70 0.42 17.94
C ALA A 55 -6.46 0.74 16.64
N VAL A 56 -5.75 0.81 15.51
CA VAL A 56 -6.38 1.01 14.20
C VAL A 56 -7.30 -0.16 13.86
N PHE A 57 -6.89 -1.40 14.14
CA PHE A 57 -7.70 -2.58 13.86
C PHE A 57 -9.01 -2.59 14.66
N GLU A 58 -8.95 -2.28 15.95
CA GLU A 58 -10.10 -2.36 16.85
C GLU A 58 -11.06 -1.18 16.71
N THR A 59 -10.54 0.02 16.41
CA THR A 59 -11.33 1.27 16.50
C THR A 59 -11.54 1.93 15.14
N ASP A 60 -10.52 1.93 14.27
CA ASP A 60 -10.49 2.76 13.06
C ASP A 60 -10.44 1.97 11.75
N MET A 61 -10.74 0.67 11.78
CA MET A 61 -10.64 -0.21 10.60
C MET A 61 -11.47 0.30 9.42
N HIS A 62 -12.69 0.75 9.70
CA HIS A 62 -13.58 1.31 8.69
C HIS A 62 -12.98 2.55 8.01
N MET A 63 -12.30 3.41 8.77
CA MET A 63 -11.60 4.59 8.25
C MET A 63 -10.37 4.19 7.43
N LEU A 64 -9.64 3.16 7.85
CA LEU A 64 -8.52 2.61 7.10
C LEU A 64 -8.99 2.10 5.73
N LEU A 65 -10.07 1.32 5.70
CA LEU A 65 -10.64 0.77 4.47
C LEU A 65 -11.16 1.88 3.54
N ALA A 66 -11.83 2.90 4.08
CA ALA A 66 -12.28 4.06 3.31
C ALA A 66 -11.09 4.82 2.69
N ARG A 67 -10.04 5.11 3.49
CA ARG A 67 -8.80 5.73 2.98
C ARG A 67 -8.13 4.86 1.93
N GLN A 68 -8.07 3.55 2.15
CA GLN A 68 -7.51 2.60 1.21
C GLN A 68 -8.28 2.53 -0.11
N ALA A 69 -9.55 2.95 -0.17
CA ALA A 69 -10.31 3.02 -1.42
C ALA A 69 -9.94 4.26 -2.26
N GLU A 70 -9.58 5.38 -1.63
CA GLU A 70 -9.35 6.68 -2.30
C GLU A 70 -7.88 7.12 -2.44
N ALA A 71 -7.00 6.68 -1.54
CA ALA A 71 -5.60 7.07 -1.49
C ALA A 71 -4.74 6.71 -2.73
N GLU A 72 -3.58 7.37 -2.92
CA GLU A 72 -2.62 7.08 -4.00
C GLU A 72 -3.19 7.02 -5.44
N SER A 73 -4.39 7.56 -5.69
CA SER A 73 -5.00 7.67 -7.01
C SER A 73 -4.21 8.60 -7.95
N ARG A 74 -3.42 9.50 -7.37
CA ARG A 74 -2.55 10.47 -8.08
C ARG A 74 -1.13 10.40 -7.53
N CYS A 75 -0.16 10.75 -8.38
CA CYS A 75 1.24 10.79 -8.01
C CYS A 75 1.77 12.20 -8.29
N PRO A 76 2.56 12.78 -7.36
CA PRO A 76 3.22 14.05 -7.59
C PRO A 76 4.15 14.06 -8.82
N LEU A 77 4.60 12.88 -9.27
CA LEU A 77 5.48 12.71 -10.42
C LEU A 77 4.71 12.37 -11.72
N ASP A 78 3.40 12.56 -11.76
CA ASP A 78 2.61 12.42 -12.98
C ASP A 78 2.89 13.57 -13.97
N PRO A 79 2.93 13.29 -15.30
CA PRO A 79 2.60 12.03 -15.98
C PRO A 79 3.78 11.03 -16.07
N GLY A 80 4.97 11.39 -15.57
CA GLY A 80 6.15 10.54 -15.66
C GLY A 80 5.97 9.19 -14.97
N CYS A 81 5.42 9.19 -13.75
CA CYS A 81 5.11 7.97 -13.02
C CYS A 81 4.05 7.10 -13.72
N ALA A 82 3.01 7.71 -14.31
CA ALA A 82 1.98 6.97 -15.04
C ALA A 82 2.50 6.29 -16.31
N ARG A 83 3.52 6.86 -16.96
CA ARG A 83 4.15 6.32 -18.18
C ARG A 83 5.29 5.35 -17.91
N ALA A 84 5.77 5.28 -16.67
CA ALA A 84 6.83 4.36 -16.27
C ALA A 84 6.30 2.92 -16.19
N GLU A 85 7.20 1.95 -16.30
CA GLU A 85 6.86 0.52 -16.23
C GLU A 85 6.42 0.10 -14.82
N ASN A 86 6.98 0.74 -13.80
CA ASN A 86 6.69 0.51 -12.39
C ASN A 86 6.37 1.82 -11.68
N ALA A 87 5.65 1.71 -10.56
CA ALA A 87 5.39 2.82 -9.66
C ALA A 87 6.70 3.42 -9.14
N CYS A 88 6.63 4.68 -8.70
CA CYS A 88 7.79 5.41 -8.19
C CYS A 88 7.86 5.41 -6.65
N PRO A 89 9.00 5.86 -6.08
CA PRO A 89 9.15 6.03 -4.64
C PRO A 89 8.11 6.94 -3.98
N ALA A 90 7.59 7.92 -4.71
CA ALA A 90 6.64 8.89 -4.18
C ALA A 90 5.25 8.28 -3.92
N CYS A 91 4.84 7.24 -4.64
CA CYS A 91 3.46 6.72 -4.58
C CYS A 91 3.31 5.37 -3.89
N LEU A 92 3.92 4.30 -4.41
CA LEU A 92 3.66 2.94 -3.90
C LEU A 92 4.87 2.28 -3.26
N HIS A 93 6.10 2.78 -3.44
CA HIS A 93 7.23 2.09 -2.82
C HIS A 93 7.14 2.11 -1.29
N LEU A 94 7.61 1.00 -0.71
CA LEU A 94 8.04 0.86 0.67
C LEU A 94 9.57 0.75 0.67
N GLY A 95 10.23 0.88 1.82
CA GLY A 95 11.66 0.60 1.86
C GLY A 95 11.96 -0.86 1.61
N GLU A 96 13.20 -1.09 1.20
CA GLU A 96 13.66 -2.36 0.67
C GLU A 96 13.40 -3.60 1.55
N PRO A 97 13.59 -3.59 2.89
CA PRO A 97 13.37 -4.78 3.71
C PRO A 97 11.88 -5.14 3.87
N SER A 98 10.99 -4.19 3.60
CA SER A 98 9.55 -4.30 3.83
C SER A 98 8.83 -5.04 2.68
N CYS A 99 9.46 -5.11 1.50
CA CYS A 99 8.90 -5.67 0.27
C CYS A 99 9.79 -6.80 -0.27
N ALA A 100 9.29 -8.04 -0.25
CA ALA A 100 10.02 -9.21 -0.75
C ALA A 100 10.31 -9.14 -2.28
N TYR A 101 9.57 -8.32 -3.03
CA TYR A 101 9.73 -8.17 -4.47
C TYR A 101 10.62 -6.98 -4.87
N TYR A 102 11.24 -6.29 -3.90
CA TYR A 102 12.11 -5.13 -4.13
C TYR A 102 11.40 -3.99 -4.88
N ASN A 103 10.15 -3.71 -4.51
CA ASN A 103 9.29 -2.73 -5.16
C ASN A 103 9.06 -2.95 -6.67
N ARG A 104 9.33 -4.16 -7.18
CA ARG A 104 8.97 -4.55 -8.56
C ARG A 104 7.51 -4.98 -8.62
N PHE A 105 6.91 -4.92 -9.80
CA PHE A 105 5.50 -5.30 -9.98
C PHE A 105 4.55 -4.42 -9.17
N LEU A 106 4.80 -3.11 -9.14
CA LEU A 106 3.94 -2.10 -8.52
C LEU A 106 3.40 -1.17 -9.59
N ARG A 107 2.08 -0.98 -9.65
CA ARG A 107 1.42 -0.19 -10.67
C ARG A 107 0.07 0.35 -10.19
N ARG A 108 -0.12 1.67 -10.28
CA ARG A 108 -1.38 2.33 -9.85
C ARG A 108 -2.55 2.11 -10.81
N ASP A 109 -2.28 1.99 -12.11
CA ASP A 109 -3.29 1.75 -13.14
C ASP A 109 -3.96 0.37 -12.99
N HIS A 110 -3.29 -0.59 -12.33
CA HIS A 110 -3.95 -1.84 -11.96
C HIS A 110 -4.99 -1.65 -10.85
N LEU A 111 -4.88 -0.63 -10.01
CA LEU A 111 -5.84 -0.34 -8.93
C LEU A 111 -7.08 0.39 -9.44
N PHE A 112 -6.91 1.28 -10.42
CA PHE A 112 -7.98 2.18 -10.87
C PHE A 112 -8.38 2.01 -12.34
N GLY A 113 -7.77 1.06 -13.05
CA GLY A 113 -7.87 0.95 -14.50
C GLY A 113 -6.95 1.93 -15.25
N PRO A 114 -6.75 1.72 -16.57
CA PRO A 114 -5.82 2.49 -17.39
C PRO A 114 -6.21 3.96 -17.58
N ALA A 115 -7.50 4.29 -17.40
CA ALA A 115 -8.01 5.65 -17.47
C ALA A 115 -7.90 6.40 -16.12
N GLY A 116 -7.48 5.73 -15.04
CA GLY A 116 -7.26 6.31 -13.72
C GLY A 116 -8.56 6.58 -12.93
N PHE A 117 -8.41 7.06 -11.70
CA PHE A 117 -9.52 7.23 -10.75
C PHE A 117 -10.66 8.12 -11.25
N LEU A 118 -10.36 9.19 -12.00
CA LEU A 118 -11.38 10.10 -12.54
C LEU A 118 -12.31 9.46 -13.59
N SER A 119 -11.98 8.27 -14.10
CA SER A 119 -12.82 7.52 -15.04
C SER A 119 -13.81 6.57 -14.37
N MET A 120 -13.71 6.34 -13.05
CA MET A 120 -14.67 5.49 -12.32
C MET A 120 -16.00 6.20 -12.03
N ASP A 121 -15.99 7.53 -12.03
CA ASP A 121 -17.17 8.37 -11.75
C ASP A 121 -17.83 8.94 -13.04
N SER A 122 -17.45 8.43 -14.22
CA SER A 122 -17.96 8.86 -15.53
C SER A 122 -19.11 8.00 -16.05
#